data_AF-A0A954MZJ1-F1
#
_entry.id   AF-A0A954MZJ1-F1
#
_cell.length_a   1.000
_cell.length_b   1.000
_cell.length_c   1.000
_cell.angle_alpha   90.00
_cell.angle_beta   90.00
_cell.angle_gamma   90.00
#
_symmetry.space_group_name_H-M   'P 1'
#
loop_
_entity.id
_entity.type
_entity.pdbx_description
1 polymer ?
#
loop_
_entity_poly.entity_id
_entity_poly.type
_entity_poly.pdbx_seq_one_letter_code
_entity_poly.pdbx_strand_id
1 'polypeptide(L)'
;MSQPTKLRSSEWFAGKEELSFQHRAALRSMGFDPGLYAGKPVIGIANSWSELNNCNMNLRQLVEAVKRGIVAAGGLPLEFATMSLGEELMKPSAMLYRNLMAMEIEETLRSNPLDGVVLLCNCDKTTPAQLMGAASADLPAIQLNGGPRGTGAFQGKQIGAGTDLWRYWDDVRAGKMTLEEWRELEAAFGCTAGACNTMGTASTMTSISEALGMMLPGVAALAAHDARRLAAAEATGRRIVEMVHEDLRPSKILTEHSFENAIRLLMALGGSTNAVVHLLAMSGRRNLPIDLKRFDDLART
;
A
#
# COMPACT_ATOMS: atom_id res chain seq x y z
N MET A 1 8.80 35.08 -0.93
CA MET A 1 9.40 33.74 -0.75
C MET A 1 9.04 33.29 0.66
N SER A 2 8.20 32.26 0.81
CA SER A 2 7.91 31.66 2.12
C SER A 2 9.21 31.13 2.73
N GLN A 3 9.39 31.27 4.04
CA GLN A 3 10.52 30.65 4.73
C GLN A 3 10.47 29.13 4.49
N PRO A 4 11.60 28.46 4.22
CA PRO A 4 11.62 27.02 4.05
C PRO A 4 11.11 26.35 5.34
N THR A 5 10.05 25.56 5.23
CA THR A 5 9.45 24.83 6.34
C THR A 5 10.51 23.94 6.99
N LYS A 6 10.71 24.06 8.30
CA LYS A 6 11.64 23.20 9.04
C LYS A 6 11.13 21.75 8.99
N LEU A 7 11.88 20.90 8.31
CA LEU A 7 11.61 19.46 8.22
C LEU A 7 11.92 18.76 9.55
N ARG A 8 11.19 17.71 9.91
CA ARG A 8 11.41 17.00 11.18
C ARG A 8 12.70 16.20 11.18
N SER A 9 13.16 15.71 10.03
CA SER A 9 14.47 15.08 9.87
C SER A 9 15.63 16.00 10.29
N SER A 10 15.42 17.33 10.32
CA SER A 10 16.41 18.29 10.83
C SER A 10 16.74 18.10 12.31
N GLU A 11 15.83 17.53 13.11
CA GLU A 11 16.09 17.22 14.53
C GLU A 11 17.17 16.14 14.68
N TRP A 12 17.29 15.24 13.70
CA TRP A 12 18.37 14.26 13.65
C TRP A 12 19.62 14.85 13.01
N PHE A 13 19.51 15.56 11.90
CA PHE A 13 20.66 15.82 11.03
C PHE A 13 21.25 17.23 11.07
N ALA A 14 20.51 18.26 11.51
CA ALA A 14 20.96 19.65 11.38
C ALA A 14 21.88 20.14 12.52
N GLY A 15 21.80 19.53 13.71
CA GLY A 15 22.55 19.95 14.88
C GLY A 15 24.06 19.70 14.78
N LYS A 16 24.86 20.43 15.57
CA LYS A 16 26.31 20.17 15.74
C LYS A 16 26.62 19.26 16.93
N GLU A 17 25.60 18.94 17.72
CA GLU A 17 25.71 18.12 18.92
C GLU A 17 26.12 16.68 18.63
N GLU A 18 26.58 15.98 19.68
CA GLU A 18 27.03 14.59 19.63
C GLU A 18 26.01 13.67 18.92
N LEU A 19 24.73 13.76 19.28
CA LEU A 19 23.67 12.93 18.67
C LEU A 19 23.53 13.19 17.17
N SER A 20 23.50 14.45 16.74
CA SER A 20 23.42 14.77 15.31
C SER A 20 24.67 14.34 14.53
N PHE A 21 25.85 14.37 15.17
CA PHE A 21 27.07 13.78 14.61
C PHE A 21 26.91 12.27 14.42
N GLN A 22 26.45 11.55 15.46
CA GLN A 22 26.23 10.11 15.40
C GLN A 22 25.22 9.72 14.31
N HIS A 23 24.10 10.44 14.18
CA HIS A 23 23.09 10.17 13.16
C HIS A 23 23.61 10.39 11.73
N ARG A 24 24.38 11.47 11.49
CA ARG A 24 25.04 11.67 10.18
C ARG A 24 26.12 10.62 9.92
N ALA A 25 26.87 10.20 10.94
CA ALA A 25 27.86 9.14 10.80
C ALA A 25 27.21 7.80 10.42
N ALA A 26 26.04 7.49 10.99
CA ALA A 26 25.25 6.31 10.61
C ALA A 26 24.76 6.37 9.15
N LEU A 27 24.30 7.52 8.65
CA LEU A 27 23.98 7.66 7.22
C LEU A 27 25.24 7.54 6.33
N ARG A 28 26.38 8.09 6.78
CA ARG A 28 27.66 7.97 6.06
C ARG A 28 28.14 6.53 5.93
N SER A 29 27.92 5.67 6.94
CA SER A 29 28.31 4.25 6.86
C SER A 29 27.51 3.48 5.80
N MET A 30 26.33 3.99 5.40
CA MET A 30 25.54 3.49 4.28
C MET A 30 25.92 4.11 2.93
N GLY A 31 26.93 4.99 2.89
CA GLY A 31 27.42 5.63 1.66
C GLY A 31 26.77 6.96 1.31
N PHE A 32 25.94 7.54 2.19
CA PHE A 32 25.34 8.85 1.94
C PHE A 32 26.23 10.01 2.42
N ASP A 33 26.53 10.95 1.52
CA ASP A 33 27.16 12.21 1.91
C ASP A 33 26.10 13.21 2.43
N PRO A 34 26.28 13.82 3.63
CA PRO A 34 25.40 14.87 4.16
C PRO A 34 25.15 16.04 3.21
N GLY A 35 26.11 16.43 2.38
CA GLY A 35 25.89 17.49 1.39
C GLY A 35 24.84 17.11 0.35
N LEU A 36 24.60 15.82 0.12
CA LEU A 36 23.60 15.33 -0.82
C LEU A 36 22.17 15.48 -0.29
N TYR A 37 21.95 15.45 1.03
CA TYR A 37 20.60 15.38 1.62
C TYR A 37 20.30 16.46 2.68
N ALA A 38 21.28 17.28 3.07
CA ALA A 38 21.05 18.36 4.02
C ALA A 38 19.95 19.32 3.53
N GLY A 39 18.89 19.47 4.34
CA GLY A 39 17.74 20.32 4.01
C GLY A 39 16.78 19.74 2.97
N LYS A 40 17.00 18.52 2.49
CA LYS A 40 16.09 17.82 1.57
C LYS A 40 15.11 16.93 2.33
N PRO A 41 13.88 16.73 1.82
CA PRO A 41 12.94 15.75 2.37
C PRO A 41 13.53 14.35 2.43
N VAL A 42 13.51 13.74 3.62
CA VAL A 42 13.86 12.33 3.78
C VAL A 42 12.59 11.50 3.64
N ILE A 43 12.52 10.70 2.59
CA ILE A 43 11.31 9.93 2.24
C ILE A 43 11.52 8.47 2.58
N GLY A 44 10.69 7.96 3.49
CA GLY A 44 10.60 6.55 3.78
C GLY A 44 9.88 5.79 2.66
N ILE A 45 10.34 4.59 2.33
CA ILE A 45 9.61 3.67 1.45
C ILE A 45 9.29 2.42 2.25
N ALA A 46 8.05 2.35 2.74
CA ALA A 46 7.53 1.24 3.53
C ALA A 46 7.22 0.06 2.61
N ASN A 47 8.16 -0.88 2.49
CA ASN A 47 8.08 -1.99 1.54
C ASN A 47 7.55 -3.26 2.22
N SER A 48 6.41 -3.78 1.75
CA SER A 48 5.83 -5.04 2.22
C SER A 48 6.20 -6.23 1.31
N TRP A 49 7.25 -6.11 0.49
CA TRP A 49 7.80 -7.24 -0.28
C TRP A 49 8.27 -8.37 0.65
N SER A 50 7.97 -9.62 0.26
CA SER A 50 8.48 -10.83 0.92
C SER A 50 8.30 -12.02 -0.01
N GLU A 51 9.26 -12.95 0.00
CA GLU A 51 9.12 -14.24 -0.69
C GLU A 51 8.02 -15.12 -0.05
N LEU A 52 7.59 -14.80 1.17
CA LEU A 52 6.43 -15.41 1.83
C LEU A 52 5.09 -14.77 1.39
N ASN A 53 5.11 -13.83 0.45
CA ASN A 53 3.91 -13.14 -0.03
C ASN A 53 3.97 -12.94 -1.55
N ASN A 54 3.45 -13.94 -2.26
CA ASN A 54 3.36 -13.97 -3.72
C ASN A 54 2.67 -12.73 -4.33
N CYS A 55 1.70 -12.14 -3.64
CA CYS A 55 0.98 -10.96 -4.12
C CYS A 55 1.87 -9.72 -4.21
N ASN A 56 2.94 -9.65 -3.41
CA ASN A 56 3.80 -8.48 -3.28
C ASN A 56 5.14 -8.63 -4.04
N MET A 57 5.31 -9.67 -4.85
CA MET A 57 6.60 -9.99 -5.48
C MET A 57 7.16 -8.87 -6.36
N ASN A 58 6.32 -8.13 -7.07
CA ASN A 58 6.76 -7.05 -7.95
C ASN A 58 7.14 -5.77 -7.21
N LEU A 59 6.88 -5.65 -5.90
CA LEU A 59 7.22 -4.45 -5.12
C LEU A 59 8.74 -4.16 -5.10
N ARG A 60 9.58 -5.20 -5.22
CA ARG A 60 11.04 -5.06 -5.35
C ARG A 60 11.45 -4.32 -6.62
N GLN A 61 10.64 -4.37 -7.68
CA GLN A 61 10.88 -3.57 -8.89
C GLN A 61 10.31 -2.16 -8.75
N LEU A 62 9.15 -2.02 -8.10
CA LEU A 62 8.49 -0.72 -7.92
C LEU A 62 9.29 0.22 -7.02
N VAL A 63 9.95 -0.31 -5.98
CA VAL A 63 10.75 0.51 -5.07
C VAL A 63 11.87 1.28 -5.79
N GLU A 64 12.50 0.68 -6.80
CA GLU A 64 13.54 1.35 -7.58
C GLU A 64 12.99 2.47 -8.46
N ALA A 65 11.78 2.30 -9.02
CA ALA A 65 11.09 3.37 -9.74
C ALA A 65 10.67 4.51 -8.80
N VAL A 66 10.19 4.19 -7.59
CA VAL A 66 9.86 5.18 -6.56
C VAL A 66 11.12 5.96 -6.14
N LYS A 67 12.23 5.28 -5.86
CA LYS A 67 13.53 5.91 -5.54
C LYS A 67 13.97 6.89 -6.62
N ARG A 68 13.86 6.49 -7.90
CA ARG A 68 14.15 7.36 -9.05
C ARG A 68 13.31 8.63 -9.02
N GLY A 69 12.00 8.51 -8.76
CA GLY A 69 11.10 9.65 -8.63
C GLY A 69 11.48 10.60 -7.49
N ILE A 70 11.79 10.05 -6.30
CA ILE A 70 12.18 10.82 -5.12
C ILE A 70 13.47 11.59 -5.38
N VAL A 71 14.50 10.92 -5.92
CA VAL A 71 15.79 11.56 -6.24
C VAL A 71 15.61 12.67 -7.27
N ALA A 72 14.81 12.43 -8.32
CA ALA A 72 14.53 13.42 -9.35
C ALA A 72 13.81 14.67 -8.81
N ALA A 73 12.98 14.51 -7.78
CA ALA A 73 12.31 15.61 -7.10
C ALA A 73 13.16 16.26 -5.99
N GLY A 74 14.39 15.78 -5.75
CA GLY A 74 15.29 16.35 -4.75
C GLY A 74 15.03 15.87 -3.32
N GLY A 75 14.51 14.65 -3.13
CA GLY A 75 14.44 13.98 -1.84
C GLY A 75 15.53 12.92 -1.64
N LEU A 76 15.71 12.48 -0.39
CA LEU A 76 16.53 11.32 -0.02
C LEU A 76 15.61 10.10 0.22
N PRO A 77 15.61 9.07 -0.63
CA PRO A 77 14.82 7.88 -0.38
C PRO A 77 15.53 6.90 0.57
N LEU A 78 14.82 6.44 1.60
CA LEU A 78 15.27 5.37 2.50
C LEU A 78 14.21 4.27 2.53
N GLU A 79 14.55 3.10 2.00
CA GLU A 79 13.67 1.92 2.01
C GLU A 79 13.78 1.19 3.36
N PHE A 80 12.65 0.74 3.88
CA PHE A 80 12.59 -0.14 5.03
C PHE A 80 11.53 -1.23 4.82
N ALA A 81 11.82 -2.42 5.34
CA ALA A 81 10.89 -3.53 5.31
C ALA A 81 9.76 -3.33 6.33
N THR A 82 8.60 -3.88 6.02
CA THR A 82 7.43 -3.92 6.90
C THR A 82 6.84 -5.32 6.88
N MET A 83 6.06 -5.68 7.90
CA MET A 83 5.42 -6.99 7.95
C MET A 83 4.62 -7.26 6.66
N SER A 84 4.93 -8.38 6.01
CA SER A 84 4.24 -8.77 4.78
C SER A 84 3.06 -9.67 5.10
N LEU A 85 1.85 -9.13 4.98
CA LEU A 85 0.61 -9.83 5.30
C LEU A 85 0.10 -10.63 4.09
N GLY A 86 0.73 -11.77 3.81
CA GLY A 86 0.34 -12.68 2.72
C GLY A 86 -0.89 -13.51 3.08
N GLU A 87 -2.05 -13.19 2.50
CA GLU A 87 -3.34 -13.83 2.80
C GLU A 87 -3.32 -15.35 2.55
N GLU A 88 -2.63 -15.78 1.49
CA GLU A 88 -2.64 -17.18 1.05
C GLU A 88 -1.84 -18.11 1.99
N LEU A 89 -0.70 -17.65 2.51
CA LEU A 89 0.24 -18.48 3.27
C LEU A 89 0.18 -18.28 4.80
N MET A 90 -0.25 -17.10 5.27
CA MET A 90 -0.21 -16.75 6.69
C MET A 90 -1.34 -17.42 7.50
N LYS A 91 -0.99 -17.98 8.66
CA LYS A 91 -1.94 -18.64 9.61
C LYS A 91 -1.97 -17.90 10.95
N PRO A 92 -3.09 -17.93 11.70
CA PRO A 92 -4.38 -18.54 11.34
C PRO A 92 -5.14 -17.73 10.28
N SER A 93 -4.89 -16.42 10.20
CA SER A 93 -5.37 -15.51 9.14
C SER A 93 -4.53 -14.23 9.18
N ALA A 94 -4.23 -13.64 8.02
CA ALA A 94 -3.52 -12.36 7.94
C ALA A 94 -4.27 -11.21 8.64
N MET A 95 -5.60 -11.31 8.80
CA MET A 95 -6.40 -10.31 9.52
C MET A 95 -5.93 -10.10 10.97
N LEU A 96 -5.49 -11.16 11.65
CA LEU A 96 -5.02 -11.10 13.03
C LEU A 96 -3.80 -10.18 13.18
N TYR A 97 -3.00 -10.06 12.12
CA TYR A 97 -1.76 -9.32 12.10
C TYR A 97 -1.87 -7.94 11.44
N ARG A 98 -3.05 -7.58 10.88
CA ARG A 98 -3.31 -6.25 10.31
C ARG A 98 -3.00 -5.13 11.31
N ASN A 99 -3.46 -5.28 12.55
CA ASN A 99 -3.25 -4.26 13.59
C ASN A 99 -1.78 -4.21 14.02
N LEU A 100 -1.08 -5.35 14.00
CA LEU A 100 0.34 -5.42 14.31
C LEU A 100 1.18 -4.64 13.28
N MET A 101 0.95 -4.88 12.00
CA MET A 101 1.58 -4.09 10.92
C MET A 101 1.21 -2.61 11.03
N ALA A 102 -0.03 -2.26 11.37
CA ALA A 102 -0.41 -0.86 11.56
C ALA A 102 0.37 -0.16 12.69
N MET A 103 0.62 -0.85 13.81
CA MET A 103 1.45 -0.34 14.91
C MET A 103 2.92 -0.23 14.48
N GLU A 104 3.45 -1.22 13.77
CA GLU A 104 4.81 -1.18 13.22
C GLU A 104 5.02 0.05 12.33
N ILE A 105 4.09 0.32 11.41
CA ILE A 105 4.14 1.51 10.54
C ILE A 105 4.08 2.79 11.37
N GLU A 106 3.12 2.90 12.27
CA GLU A 106 2.93 4.08 13.13
C GLU A 106 4.21 4.46 13.88
N GLU A 107 4.82 3.47 14.55
CA GLU A 107 6.01 3.68 15.37
C GLU A 107 7.26 3.88 14.53
N THR A 108 7.40 3.18 13.40
CA THR A 108 8.53 3.38 12.48
C THR A 108 8.56 4.80 11.95
N LEU A 109 7.40 5.34 11.55
CA LEU A 109 7.28 6.70 11.03
C LEU A 109 7.58 7.77 12.09
N ARG A 110 7.10 7.59 13.32
CA ARG A 110 7.38 8.54 14.41
C ARG A 110 8.84 8.51 14.87
N SER A 111 9.45 7.34 14.97
CA SER A 111 10.75 7.15 15.62
C SER A 111 11.96 7.36 14.72
N ASN A 112 11.79 7.36 13.39
CA ASN A 112 12.86 7.53 12.41
C ASN A 112 12.82 8.93 11.76
N PRO A 113 13.93 9.44 11.21
CA PRO A 113 14.02 10.79 10.62
C PRO A 113 13.38 10.89 9.23
N LEU A 114 12.10 10.54 9.11
CA LEU A 114 11.33 10.57 7.87
C LEU A 114 10.43 11.81 7.83
N ASP A 115 10.42 12.55 6.73
CA ASP A 115 9.54 13.71 6.52
C ASP A 115 8.27 13.34 5.77
N GLY A 116 8.28 12.23 5.03
CA GLY A 116 7.12 11.65 4.36
C GLY A 116 7.36 10.19 4.02
N VAL A 117 6.31 9.49 3.55
CA VAL A 117 6.37 8.05 3.26
C VAL A 117 5.63 7.64 1.99
N VAL A 118 6.22 6.73 1.22
CA VAL A 118 5.54 5.92 0.21
C VAL A 118 5.19 4.56 0.80
N LEU A 119 3.91 4.20 0.78
CA LEU A 119 3.38 2.95 1.30
C LEU A 119 3.24 1.94 0.16
N LEU A 120 4.17 0.99 0.05
CA LEU A 120 4.11 -0.08 -0.95
C LEU A 120 3.32 -1.28 -0.40
N CYS A 121 2.14 -1.50 -0.96
CA CYS A 121 1.20 -2.56 -0.58
C CYS A 121 0.75 -3.37 -1.80
N ASN A 122 0.08 -4.50 -1.59
CA ASN A 122 -0.74 -5.10 -2.63
C ASN A 122 -1.76 -6.08 -2.04
N CYS A 123 -1.28 -7.07 -1.29
CA CYS A 123 -2.10 -8.12 -0.69
C CYS A 123 -3.15 -7.55 0.29
N ASP A 124 -4.30 -8.22 0.38
CA ASP A 124 -5.52 -7.86 1.12
C ASP A 124 -5.33 -6.88 2.30
N LYS A 125 -4.56 -7.29 3.31
CA LYS A 125 -4.47 -6.57 4.59
C LYS A 125 -3.36 -5.52 4.64
N THR A 126 -2.42 -5.54 3.68
CA THR A 126 -1.30 -4.60 3.64
C THR A 126 -1.79 -3.17 3.39
N THR A 127 -2.72 -2.99 2.45
CA THR A 127 -3.31 -1.69 2.11
C THR A 127 -3.92 -0.97 3.32
N PRO A 128 -4.89 -1.56 4.03
CA PRO A 128 -5.48 -0.90 5.20
C PRO A 128 -4.50 -0.80 6.38
N ALA A 129 -3.63 -1.79 6.62
CA ALA A 129 -2.68 -1.71 7.74
C ALA A 129 -1.73 -0.52 7.61
N GLN A 130 -1.16 -0.30 6.43
CA GLN A 130 -0.28 0.83 6.15
C GLN A 130 -1.01 2.17 6.26
N LEU A 131 -2.23 2.28 5.71
CA LEU A 131 -3.05 3.49 5.84
C LEU A 131 -3.42 3.79 7.29
N MET A 132 -3.74 2.76 8.09
CA MET A 132 -4.03 2.91 9.51
C MET A 132 -2.82 3.47 10.28
N GLY A 133 -1.63 2.91 10.04
CA GLY A 133 -0.40 3.38 10.71
C GLY A 133 -0.01 4.79 10.28
N ALA A 134 -0.09 5.09 8.98
CA ALA A 134 0.20 6.41 8.44
C ALA A 134 -0.79 7.47 8.95
N ALA A 135 -2.09 7.14 9.05
CA ALA A 135 -3.11 8.03 9.59
C ALA A 135 -2.88 8.38 11.08
N SER A 136 -2.31 7.44 11.85
CA SER A 136 -1.91 7.69 13.24
C SER A 136 -0.62 8.51 13.37
N ALA A 137 0.37 8.29 12.51
CA ALA A 137 1.62 9.05 12.51
C ALA A 137 1.44 10.47 11.94
N ASP A 138 0.49 10.64 11.03
CA ASP A 138 0.11 11.89 10.36
C ASP A 138 1.28 12.64 9.72
N LEU A 139 2.23 11.90 9.13
CA LEU A 139 3.22 12.46 8.19
C LEU A 139 2.67 12.39 6.76
N PRO A 140 3.08 13.30 5.85
CA PRO A 140 2.77 13.19 4.42
C PRO A 140 2.98 11.76 3.92
N ALA A 141 1.92 11.16 3.37
CA ALA A 141 1.92 9.75 3.01
C ALA A 141 1.15 9.53 1.71
N ILE A 142 1.71 8.71 0.82
CA ILE A 142 1.07 8.29 -0.43
C ILE A 142 1.19 6.78 -0.58
N GLN A 143 0.14 6.14 -1.07
CA GLN A 143 0.09 4.70 -1.29
C GLN A 143 0.33 4.35 -2.75
N LEU A 144 1.01 3.23 -2.98
CA LEU A 144 1.20 2.65 -4.30
C LEU A 144 1.04 1.13 -4.21
N ASN A 145 0.10 0.60 -5.00
CA ASN A 145 -0.13 -0.82 -5.06
C ASN A 145 0.79 -1.55 -6.07
N GLY A 146 0.96 -2.85 -5.88
CA GLY A 146 1.60 -3.74 -6.84
C GLY A 146 0.74 -4.05 -8.07
N GLY A 147 -0.59 -4.05 -7.93
CA GLY A 147 -1.56 -4.33 -8.98
C GLY A 147 -2.03 -5.79 -9.01
N PRO A 148 -3.16 -6.07 -9.68
CA PRO A 148 -3.66 -7.43 -9.85
C PRO A 148 -2.75 -8.25 -10.77
N ARG A 149 -2.74 -9.56 -10.53
CA ARG A 149 -2.13 -10.55 -11.42
C ARG A 149 -2.87 -10.57 -12.77
N GLY A 150 -2.19 -11.04 -13.81
CA GLY A 150 -2.81 -11.29 -15.11
C GLY A 150 -3.89 -12.37 -15.05
N THR A 151 -4.72 -12.43 -16.09
CA THR A 151 -5.76 -13.46 -16.24
C THR A 151 -5.13 -14.76 -16.73
N GLY A 152 -5.30 -15.85 -15.95
CA GLY A 152 -4.90 -17.19 -16.38
C GLY A 152 -5.92 -17.82 -17.32
N ALA A 153 -5.58 -18.95 -17.93
CA ALA A 153 -6.51 -19.75 -18.72
C ALA A 153 -6.39 -21.24 -18.39
N PHE A 154 -7.52 -21.92 -18.27
CA PHE A 154 -7.63 -23.35 -18.05
C PHE A 154 -8.63 -23.94 -19.05
N GLN A 155 -8.22 -24.96 -19.80
CA GLN A 155 -9.04 -25.61 -20.85
C GLN A 155 -9.69 -24.60 -21.82
N GLY A 156 -8.93 -23.59 -22.25
CA GLY A 156 -9.39 -22.55 -23.17
C GLY A 156 -10.33 -21.49 -22.57
N LYS A 157 -10.57 -21.52 -21.25
CA LYS A 157 -11.41 -20.54 -20.54
C LYS A 157 -10.57 -19.69 -19.60
N GLN A 158 -10.87 -18.39 -19.55
CA GLN A 158 -10.24 -17.48 -18.59
C GLN A 158 -10.62 -17.85 -17.16
N ILE A 159 -9.69 -17.66 -16.23
CA ILE A 159 -9.90 -17.92 -14.80
C ILE A 159 -9.65 -16.69 -13.93
N GLY A 160 -10.54 -16.49 -12.96
CA GLY A 160 -10.47 -15.49 -11.91
C GLY A 160 -10.01 -16.08 -10.58
N ALA A 161 -9.04 -15.42 -9.95
CA ALA A 161 -8.54 -15.76 -8.63
C ALA A 161 -9.66 -15.72 -7.58
N GLY A 162 -9.80 -16.78 -6.78
CA GLY A 162 -10.84 -16.91 -5.76
C GLY A 162 -12.16 -17.44 -6.32
N THR A 163 -12.89 -16.68 -7.14
CA THR A 163 -14.24 -17.08 -7.59
C THR A 163 -14.25 -18.43 -8.30
N ASP A 164 -13.31 -18.65 -9.23
CA ASP A 164 -13.25 -19.91 -9.95
C ASP A 164 -12.66 -21.05 -9.10
N LEU A 165 -11.83 -20.72 -8.09
CA LEU A 165 -11.28 -21.72 -7.17
C LEU A 165 -12.40 -22.46 -6.47
N TRP A 166 -13.39 -21.72 -5.95
CA TRP A 166 -14.55 -22.29 -5.26
C TRP A 166 -15.39 -23.15 -6.20
N ARG A 167 -15.63 -22.68 -7.42
CA ARG A 167 -16.38 -23.42 -8.44
C ARG A 167 -15.71 -24.75 -8.78
N TYR A 168 -14.42 -24.72 -9.12
CA TYR A 168 -13.69 -25.93 -9.49
C TYR A 168 -13.50 -26.88 -8.31
N TRP A 169 -13.35 -26.36 -7.09
CA TRP A 169 -13.31 -27.20 -5.88
C TRP A 169 -14.62 -27.95 -5.66
N ASP A 170 -15.76 -27.30 -5.89
CA ASP A 170 -17.07 -27.96 -5.84
C ASP A 170 -17.24 -29.01 -6.95
N ASP A 171 -16.70 -28.77 -8.15
CA ASP A 171 -16.71 -29.75 -9.24
C ASP A 171 -15.85 -30.99 -8.91
N VAL A 172 -14.68 -30.81 -8.28
CA VAL A 172 -13.86 -31.93 -7.78
C VAL A 172 -14.65 -32.73 -6.73
N ARG A 173 -15.26 -32.06 -5.75
CA ARG A 173 -16.06 -32.71 -4.70
C ARG A 173 -17.28 -33.44 -5.26
N ALA A 174 -17.87 -32.92 -6.33
CA ALA A 174 -19.00 -33.52 -7.03
C ALA A 174 -18.59 -34.64 -8.00
N GLY A 175 -17.29 -34.94 -8.16
CA GLY A 175 -16.78 -35.95 -9.11
C GLY A 175 -16.91 -35.54 -10.58
N LYS A 176 -17.10 -34.24 -10.86
CA LYS A 176 -17.18 -33.68 -12.22
C LYS A 176 -15.82 -33.29 -12.79
N MET A 177 -14.81 -33.21 -11.93
CA MET A 177 -13.42 -32.86 -12.28
C MET A 177 -12.48 -33.85 -11.59
N THR A 178 -11.52 -34.36 -12.34
CA THR A 178 -10.50 -35.28 -11.82
C THR A 178 -9.46 -34.55 -10.97
N LEU A 179 -8.72 -35.30 -10.14
CA LEU A 179 -7.62 -34.71 -9.36
C LEU A 179 -6.43 -34.34 -10.25
N GLU A 180 -6.28 -35.00 -11.39
CA GLU A 180 -5.30 -34.66 -12.43
C GLU A 180 -5.62 -33.29 -13.05
N GLU A 181 -6.86 -33.08 -13.50
CA GLU A 181 -7.31 -31.76 -14.00
C GLU A 181 -7.18 -30.67 -12.93
N TRP A 182 -7.45 -31.00 -11.65
CA TRP A 182 -7.27 -30.07 -10.54
C TRP A 182 -5.80 -29.62 -10.38
N ARG A 183 -4.84 -30.53 -10.57
CA ARG A 183 -3.41 -30.18 -10.55
C ARG A 183 -3.01 -29.32 -11.74
N GLU A 184 -3.57 -29.58 -12.93
CA GLU A 184 -3.35 -28.72 -14.09
C GLU A 184 -3.89 -27.30 -13.87
N LEU A 185 -5.05 -27.19 -13.22
CA LEU A 185 -5.66 -25.93 -12.84
C LEU A 185 -4.76 -25.10 -11.91
N GLU A 186 -4.03 -25.74 -10.98
CA GLU A 186 -3.11 -25.07 -10.05
C GLU A 186 -2.06 -24.21 -10.78
N ALA A 187 -1.44 -24.76 -11.83
CA ALA A 187 -0.46 -24.05 -12.65
C ALA A 187 -1.08 -22.84 -13.38
N ALA A 188 -2.34 -22.94 -13.80
CA ALA A 188 -3.05 -21.83 -14.42
C ALA A 188 -3.36 -20.69 -13.43
N PHE A 189 -3.71 -21.01 -12.18
CA PHE A 189 -4.02 -20.00 -11.15
C PHE A 189 -2.78 -19.17 -10.73
N GLY A 190 -1.61 -19.80 -10.70
CA GLY A 190 -0.33 -19.19 -10.31
C GLY A 190 0.45 -18.53 -11.46
N CYS A 191 -0.18 -18.22 -12.59
CA CYS A 191 0.54 -17.90 -13.83
C CYS A 191 1.32 -16.57 -13.85
N THR A 192 0.98 -15.59 -13.01
CA THR A 192 1.69 -14.29 -12.96
C THR A 192 1.72 -13.72 -11.54
N ALA A 193 2.70 -12.85 -11.27
CA ALA A 193 2.79 -12.12 -10.00
C ALA A 193 1.67 -11.08 -9.86
N GLY A 194 1.30 -10.77 -8.62
CA GLY A 194 0.32 -9.74 -8.28
C GLY A 194 -0.82 -10.25 -7.38
N ALA A 195 -1.65 -9.32 -6.91
CA ALA A 195 -2.80 -9.64 -6.08
C ALA A 195 -3.91 -10.35 -6.88
N CYS A 196 -4.98 -10.80 -6.21
CA CYS A 196 -6.12 -11.43 -6.87
C CYS A 196 -6.70 -10.54 -7.99
N ASN A 197 -6.99 -11.12 -9.16
CA ASN A 197 -7.45 -10.41 -10.36
C ASN A 197 -8.98 -10.26 -10.46
N THR A 198 -9.71 -10.66 -9.41
CA THR A 198 -11.15 -10.44 -9.24
C THR A 198 -11.39 -9.22 -8.37
N MET A 199 -12.66 -8.81 -8.19
CA MET A 199 -13.05 -7.77 -7.23
C MET A 199 -13.05 -8.28 -5.78
N GLY A 200 -12.01 -9.04 -5.40
CA GLY A 200 -11.73 -9.45 -4.03
C GLY A 200 -11.20 -8.29 -3.18
N THR A 201 -10.77 -8.59 -1.95
CA THR A 201 -10.35 -7.55 -1.00
C THR A 201 -9.19 -6.71 -1.52
N ALA A 202 -8.16 -7.31 -2.12
CA ALA A 202 -7.01 -6.56 -2.63
C ALA A 202 -7.40 -5.50 -3.68
N SER A 203 -8.16 -5.87 -4.71
CA SER A 203 -8.66 -4.95 -5.75
C SER A 203 -9.62 -3.91 -5.16
N THR A 204 -10.47 -4.32 -4.22
CA THR A 204 -11.40 -3.44 -3.52
C THR A 204 -10.65 -2.37 -2.72
N MET A 205 -9.71 -2.77 -1.86
CA MET A 205 -8.95 -1.87 -1.00
C MET A 205 -8.01 -0.97 -1.81
N THR A 206 -7.48 -1.47 -2.92
CA THR A 206 -6.72 -0.69 -3.89
C THR A 206 -7.56 0.42 -4.52
N SER A 207 -8.79 0.11 -4.95
CA SER A 207 -9.72 1.10 -5.49
C SER A 207 -10.18 2.10 -4.43
N ILE A 208 -10.40 1.63 -3.20
CA ILE A 208 -10.71 2.48 -2.04
C ILE A 208 -9.56 3.45 -1.74
N SER A 209 -8.30 3.01 -1.80
CA SER A 209 -7.16 3.90 -1.56
C SER A 209 -7.12 5.07 -2.55
N GLU A 210 -7.41 4.81 -3.83
CA GLU A 210 -7.56 5.86 -4.84
C GLU A 210 -8.74 6.78 -4.54
N ALA A 211 -9.90 6.22 -4.18
CA ALA A 211 -11.11 6.98 -3.87
C ALA A 211 -10.98 7.86 -2.61
N LEU A 212 -10.23 7.39 -1.62
CA LEU A 212 -9.88 8.17 -0.44
C LEU A 212 -8.95 9.35 -0.78
N GLY A 213 -8.31 9.32 -1.95
CA GLY A 213 -7.30 10.31 -2.37
C GLY A 213 -5.89 9.99 -1.88
N MET A 214 -5.64 8.77 -1.39
CA MET A 214 -4.35 8.35 -0.84
C MET A 214 -3.40 7.76 -1.90
N MET A 215 -3.85 7.65 -3.15
CA MET A 215 -3.08 7.15 -4.29
C MET A 215 -3.32 8.03 -5.51
N LEU A 216 -2.36 8.09 -6.43
CA LEU A 216 -2.52 8.85 -7.68
C LEU A 216 -3.70 8.29 -8.52
N PRO A 217 -4.45 9.15 -9.24
CA PRO A 217 -5.56 8.72 -10.09
C PRO A 217 -5.12 7.77 -11.23
N GLY A 218 -5.96 6.79 -11.56
CA GLY A 218 -5.74 5.82 -12.62
C GLY A 218 -4.75 4.71 -12.29
N VAL A 219 -4.31 4.62 -11.03
CA VAL A 219 -3.29 3.67 -10.58
C VAL A 219 -3.91 2.39 -10.02
N ALA A 220 -5.13 2.40 -9.51
CA ALA A 220 -5.77 1.22 -8.93
C ALA A 220 -5.85 0.03 -9.89
N ALA A 221 -6.17 0.30 -11.16
CA ALA A 221 -6.53 -0.74 -12.13
C ALA A 221 -5.37 -1.28 -13.00
N LEU A 222 -4.16 -0.70 -12.96
CA LEU A 222 -3.07 -1.18 -13.83
C LEU A 222 -2.65 -2.60 -13.41
N ALA A 223 -2.43 -3.51 -14.34
CA ALA A 223 -1.96 -4.85 -13.97
C ALA A 223 -0.54 -4.79 -13.39
N ALA A 224 -0.15 -5.80 -12.60
CA ALA A 224 1.18 -5.87 -11.99
C ALA A 224 2.34 -5.88 -13.01
N HIS A 225 2.07 -6.37 -14.23
CA HIS A 225 3.01 -6.47 -15.34
C HIS A 225 2.91 -5.30 -16.33
N ASP A 226 2.01 -4.34 -16.11
CA ASP A 226 1.84 -3.20 -17.00
C ASP A 226 2.99 -2.19 -16.85
N ALA A 227 3.65 -1.81 -17.94
CA ALA A 227 4.76 -0.84 -17.90
C ALA A 227 4.36 0.52 -17.29
N ARG A 228 3.09 0.93 -17.42
CA ARG A 228 2.57 2.16 -16.80
C ARG A 228 2.64 2.12 -15.28
N ARG A 229 2.69 0.93 -14.66
CA ARG A 229 2.90 0.76 -13.22
C ARG A 229 4.24 1.35 -12.76
N LEU A 230 5.30 1.17 -13.54
CA LEU A 230 6.61 1.76 -13.25
C LEU A 230 6.61 3.28 -13.42
N ALA A 231 5.90 3.79 -14.43
CA ALA A 231 5.72 5.23 -14.61
C ALA A 231 4.92 5.85 -13.45
N ALA A 232 3.85 5.17 -13.00
CA ALA A 232 3.07 5.57 -11.83
C ALA A 232 3.90 5.52 -10.54
N ALA A 233 4.78 4.53 -10.38
CA ALA A 233 5.70 4.43 -9.25
C ALA A 233 6.67 5.60 -9.18
N GLU A 234 7.26 5.98 -10.32
CA GLU A 234 8.13 7.15 -10.40
C GLU A 234 7.37 8.46 -10.16
N ALA A 235 6.15 8.59 -10.69
CA ALA A 235 5.28 9.74 -10.43
C ALA A 235 4.91 9.84 -8.94
N THR A 236 4.65 8.70 -8.28
CA THR A 236 4.40 8.63 -6.83
C THR A 236 5.62 9.12 -6.04
N GLY A 237 6.82 8.69 -6.44
CA GLY A 237 8.08 9.14 -5.84
C GLY A 237 8.34 10.64 -5.98
N ARG A 238 7.96 11.24 -7.11
CA ARG A 238 8.00 12.71 -7.24
C ARG A 238 6.95 13.37 -6.34
N ARG A 239 5.71 12.86 -6.39
CA ARG A 239 4.58 13.46 -5.69
C ARG A 239 4.78 13.51 -4.18
N ILE A 240 5.36 12.48 -3.57
CA ILE A 240 5.57 12.47 -2.11
C ILE A 240 6.52 13.57 -1.65
N VAL A 241 7.53 13.94 -2.45
CA VAL A 241 8.44 15.05 -2.13
C VAL A 241 7.69 16.38 -2.14
N GLU A 242 6.83 16.60 -3.14
CA GLU A 242 5.95 17.77 -3.20
C GLU A 242 4.98 17.82 -2.00
N MET A 243 4.40 16.67 -1.63
CA MET A 243 3.50 16.56 -0.48
C MET A 243 4.19 16.93 0.84
N VAL A 244 5.49 16.64 0.99
CA VAL A 244 6.26 17.09 2.16
C VAL A 244 6.36 18.61 2.21
N HIS A 245 6.62 19.26 1.06
CA HIS A 245 6.67 20.72 0.99
C HIS A 245 5.30 21.39 1.22
N GLU A 246 4.22 20.73 0.82
CA GLU A 246 2.82 21.17 1.03
C GLU A 246 2.28 20.86 2.44
N ASP A 247 3.02 20.10 3.26
CA ASP A 247 2.51 19.47 4.49
C ASP A 247 1.20 18.70 4.21
N LEU A 248 1.09 18.01 3.07
CA LEU A 248 -0.12 17.29 2.68
C LEU A 248 -0.21 15.94 3.41
N ARG A 249 -0.73 15.98 4.62
CA ARG A 249 -0.86 14.87 5.56
C ARG A 249 -2.14 14.05 5.37
N PRO A 250 -2.18 12.77 5.81
CA PRO A 250 -3.39 11.96 5.85
C PRO A 250 -4.56 12.69 6.49
N SER A 251 -4.37 13.46 7.57
CA SER A 251 -5.41 14.28 8.20
C SER A 251 -6.09 15.29 7.28
N LYS A 252 -5.43 15.75 6.22
CA LYS A 252 -5.97 16.69 5.23
C LYS A 252 -6.70 15.98 4.07
N ILE A 253 -6.46 14.68 3.88
CA ILE A 253 -7.02 13.87 2.78
C ILE A 253 -8.14 12.96 3.29
N LEU A 254 -7.91 12.27 4.41
CA LEU A 254 -8.81 11.34 5.08
C LEU A 254 -9.84 12.12 5.92
N THR A 255 -10.87 12.60 5.22
CA THR A 255 -11.99 13.37 5.77
C THR A 255 -13.26 12.53 5.69
N GLU A 256 -14.31 12.92 6.41
CA GLU A 256 -15.63 12.26 6.31
C GLU A 256 -16.08 12.12 4.85
N HIS A 257 -15.91 13.17 4.04
CA HIS A 257 -16.29 13.18 2.63
C HIS A 257 -15.48 12.19 1.78
N SER A 258 -14.18 12.02 2.02
CA SER A 258 -13.40 11.04 1.25
C SER A 258 -13.76 9.60 1.63
N PHE A 259 -14.10 9.35 2.89
CA PHE A 259 -14.68 8.06 3.30
C PHE A 259 -16.05 7.81 2.67
N GLU A 260 -16.92 8.81 2.59
CA GLU A 260 -18.20 8.66 1.90
C GLU A 260 -18.05 8.32 0.42
N ASN A 261 -17.11 8.97 -0.28
CA ASN A 261 -16.78 8.65 -1.66
C ASN A 261 -16.28 7.21 -1.79
N ALA A 262 -15.41 6.77 -0.88
CA ALA A 262 -14.92 5.40 -0.87
C ALA A 262 -16.03 4.36 -0.62
N ILE A 263 -17.00 4.66 0.25
CA ILE A 263 -18.16 3.79 0.52
C ILE A 263 -19.06 3.69 -0.70
N ARG A 264 -19.39 4.82 -1.35
CA ARG A 264 -20.18 4.81 -2.59
C ARG A 264 -19.48 4.05 -3.70
N LEU A 265 -18.17 4.24 -3.86
CA LEU A 265 -17.39 3.47 -4.82
C LEU A 265 -17.40 1.97 -4.50
N LEU A 266 -17.27 1.59 -3.23
CA LEU A 266 -17.35 0.18 -2.82
C LEU A 266 -18.66 -0.47 -3.30
N MET A 267 -19.79 0.21 -3.15
CA MET A 267 -21.08 -0.26 -3.65
C MET A 267 -21.11 -0.36 -5.17
N ALA A 268 -20.64 0.69 -5.86
CA ALA A 268 -20.61 0.73 -7.33
C ALA A 268 -19.74 -0.37 -7.95
N LEU A 269 -18.65 -0.76 -7.28
CA LEU A 269 -17.76 -1.83 -7.72
C LEU A 269 -18.29 -3.24 -7.37
N GLY A 270 -19.28 -3.36 -6.48
CA GLY A 270 -19.63 -4.65 -5.87
C GLY A 270 -18.45 -5.24 -5.09
N GLY A 271 -17.70 -4.40 -4.37
CA GLY A 271 -16.46 -4.81 -3.72
C GLY A 271 -16.65 -5.66 -2.47
N SER A 272 -15.53 -6.17 -1.96
CA SER A 272 -15.48 -7.09 -0.82
C SER A 272 -16.09 -6.52 0.45
N THR A 273 -16.85 -7.33 1.18
CA THR A 273 -17.39 -7.00 2.51
C THR A 273 -16.30 -6.73 3.56
N ASN A 274 -15.08 -7.24 3.37
CA ASN A 274 -13.94 -6.92 4.24
C ASN A 274 -13.62 -5.42 4.25
N ALA A 275 -13.96 -4.69 3.17
CA ALA A 275 -13.77 -3.25 3.09
C ALA A 275 -14.54 -2.50 4.19
N VAL A 276 -15.69 -3.00 4.66
CA VAL A 276 -16.43 -2.41 5.77
C VAL A 276 -15.55 -2.37 7.03
N VAL A 277 -14.95 -3.50 7.40
CA VAL A 277 -14.07 -3.61 8.57
C VAL A 277 -12.82 -2.75 8.42
N HIS A 278 -12.30 -2.61 7.21
CA HIS A 278 -11.12 -1.81 6.92
C HIS A 278 -11.41 -0.30 6.97
N LEU A 279 -12.50 0.15 6.36
CA LEU A 279 -12.92 1.55 6.35
C LEU A 279 -13.24 2.03 7.77
N LEU A 280 -13.97 1.25 8.56
CA LEU A 280 -14.26 1.56 9.98
C LEU A 280 -12.97 1.64 10.81
N ALA A 281 -12.01 0.75 10.57
CA ALA A 281 -10.74 0.78 11.28
C ALA A 281 -9.90 2.02 10.90
N MET A 282 -9.88 2.41 9.63
CA MET A 282 -9.17 3.61 9.16
C MET A 282 -9.84 4.89 9.63
N SER A 283 -11.18 4.99 9.58
CA SER A 283 -11.92 6.15 10.09
C SER A 283 -11.72 6.34 11.59
N GLY A 284 -11.65 5.24 12.34
CA GLY A 284 -11.34 5.23 13.77
C GLY A 284 -9.96 5.81 14.13
N ARG A 285 -8.94 5.64 13.28
CA ARG A 285 -7.62 6.29 13.50
C ARG A 285 -7.69 7.82 13.43
N ARG A 286 -8.74 8.34 12.79
CA ARG A 286 -9.01 9.77 12.62
C ARG A 286 -10.18 10.27 13.47
N ASN A 287 -10.78 9.42 14.31
CA ASN A 287 -11.99 9.70 15.09
C ASN A 287 -13.14 10.25 14.23
N LEU A 288 -13.28 9.78 12.99
CA LEU A 288 -14.35 10.20 12.10
C LEU A 288 -15.65 9.42 12.41
N PRO A 289 -16.83 10.05 12.36
CA PRO A 289 -18.11 9.44 12.71
C PRO A 289 -18.67 8.53 11.59
N ILE A 290 -17.84 7.61 11.10
CA ILE A 290 -18.26 6.57 10.14
C ILE A 290 -18.54 5.30 10.93
N ASP A 291 -19.81 5.05 11.24
CA ASP A 291 -20.28 3.81 11.86
C ASP A 291 -21.02 2.90 10.84
N LEU A 292 -21.46 1.73 11.29
CA LEU A 292 -22.19 0.79 10.42
C LEU A 292 -23.53 1.36 9.92
N LYS A 293 -24.18 2.22 10.71
CA LYS A 293 -25.44 2.84 10.29
C LYS A 293 -25.17 3.81 9.14
N ARG A 294 -24.16 4.66 9.27
CA ARG A 294 -23.74 5.59 8.21
C ARG A 294 -23.37 4.84 6.94
N PHE A 295 -22.74 3.68 7.09
CA PHE A 295 -22.44 2.78 5.96
C PHE A 295 -23.70 2.30 5.24
N ASP A 296 -24.71 1.83 5.97
CA ASP A 296 -26.00 1.38 5.40
C ASP A 296 -26.76 2.54 4.74
N ASP A 297 -26.77 3.72 5.37
CA ASP A 297 -27.42 4.92 4.82
C ASP A 297 -26.81 5.28 3.45
N LEU A 298 -25.47 5.25 3.33
CA LEU A 298 -24.74 5.54 2.08
C LEU A 298 -24.91 4.44 1.04
N ALA A 299 -25.09 3.18 1.46
CA ALA A 299 -25.25 2.04 0.55
C ALA A 299 -26.58 2.06 -0.22
N ARG A 300 -27.57 2.83 0.25
CA ARG A 300 -28.91 2.93 -0.34
C ARG A 300 -29.06 4.06 -1.37
N THR A 301 -28.04 4.90 -1.54
CA THR A 301 -28.04 6.07 -2.44
C THR A 301 -26.95 5.96 -3.48
#